data_AF-R7W1S5-F1
#
_entry.id   AF-R7W1S5-F1
#
_cell.length_a   1.000
_cell.length_b   1.000
_cell.length_c   1.000
_cell.angle_alpha   90.00
_cell.angle_beta   90.00
_cell.angle_gamma   90.00
#
_symmetry.space_group_name_H-M   'P 1'
#
loop_
_entity.id
_entity.type
_entity.pdbx_description
1 polymer ?
#
loop_
_entity_poly.entity_id
_entity_poly.type
_entity_poly.pdbx_seq_one_letter_code
_entity_poly.pdbx_strand_id
1 'polypeptide(L)'
;MADPGGSQRTALLAAASLFPVPDGATFSYGTAGFRADGSTMAPAVCRAGIVAALRSVKLGGAAVGLVITASHNPVGDNGVKIVDADGGMMSQAWEPFSDALANAPTPDALLQLVLQFAKDEGITLGGAHSAQVLLARDTRPTGEYLLDVATKGISAIVGSVALDMGILTTPQLHWMVRNKNRGLKASEADYFTQITESFRSFVIPARVISHGEHCIIC
;
A
#
# COMPACT_ATOMS: atom_id res chain seq x y z
N MET A 1 -25.53 -19.19 -9.58
CA MET A 1 -24.27 -18.42 -9.69
C MET A 1 -24.42 -17.21 -8.79
N ALA A 2 -23.47 -16.97 -7.88
CA ALA A 2 -23.50 -15.78 -7.04
C ALA A 2 -23.35 -14.54 -7.93
N ASP A 3 -24.18 -13.52 -7.72
CA ASP A 3 -24.01 -12.20 -8.35
C ASP A 3 -22.65 -11.62 -7.91
N PRO A 4 -21.68 -11.41 -8.82
CA PRO A 4 -20.38 -10.85 -8.48
C PRO A 4 -20.51 -9.49 -7.79
N GLY A 5 -21.54 -8.71 -8.14
CA GLY A 5 -21.86 -7.43 -7.49
C GLY A 5 -22.38 -7.62 -6.06
N GLY A 6 -23.18 -8.66 -5.81
CA GLY A 6 -23.67 -9.01 -4.48
C GLY A 6 -22.54 -9.34 -3.50
N SER A 7 -21.58 -10.16 -3.93
CA SER A 7 -20.42 -10.53 -3.10
C SER A 7 -19.55 -9.33 -2.71
N GLN A 8 -19.33 -8.41 -3.65
CA GLN A 8 -18.55 -7.19 -3.42
C GLN A 8 -19.19 -6.25 -2.39
N ARG A 9 -20.50 -6.05 -2.46
CA ARG A 9 -21.23 -5.17 -1.53
C ARG A 9 -21.18 -5.72 -0.10
N THR A 10 -21.43 -7.02 0.04
CA THR A 10 -21.37 -7.69 1.35
C THR A 10 -19.97 -7.57 1.98
N ALA A 11 -18.91 -7.75 1.20
CA ALA A 11 -17.53 -7.66 1.70
C ALA A 11 -17.19 -6.26 2.22
N LEU A 12 -17.58 -5.20 1.49
CA LEU A 12 -17.38 -3.80 1.91
C LEU A 12 -18.16 -3.46 3.18
N LEU A 13 -19.43 -3.87 3.26
CA LEU A 13 -20.27 -3.64 4.45
C LEU A 13 -19.70 -4.36 5.68
N ALA A 14 -19.23 -5.61 5.51
CA ALA A 14 -18.62 -6.38 6.58
C ALA A 14 -17.33 -5.72 7.10
N ALA A 15 -16.43 -5.29 6.21
CA ALA A 15 -15.19 -4.63 6.58
C ALA A 15 -15.44 -3.29 7.32
N ALA A 16 -16.41 -2.50 6.87
CA ALA A 16 -16.78 -1.24 7.51
C ALA A 16 -17.39 -1.46 8.91
N SER A 17 -18.24 -2.48 9.05
CA SER A 17 -18.91 -2.83 10.31
C SER A 17 -17.93 -3.32 11.38
N LEU A 18 -16.85 -3.98 10.98
CA LEU A 18 -15.80 -4.44 11.90
C LEU A 18 -15.00 -3.30 12.52
N PHE A 19 -14.89 -2.16 11.82
CA PHE A 19 -14.05 -1.03 12.22
C PHE A 19 -14.83 0.30 12.08
N PRO A 20 -15.81 0.54 12.97
CA PRO A 20 -16.59 1.78 12.96
C PRO A 20 -15.70 2.98 13.32
N VAL A 21 -16.01 4.15 12.76
CA VAL A 21 -15.32 5.40 13.12
C VAL A 21 -15.81 5.84 14.50
N PRO A 22 -14.94 6.03 15.50
CA PRO A 22 -15.35 6.52 16.80
C PRO A 22 -15.96 7.92 16.73
N ASP A 23 -16.92 8.22 17.60
CA ASP A 23 -17.53 9.55 17.68
C ASP A 23 -16.47 10.64 17.87
N GLY A 24 -16.54 11.67 17.02
CA GLY A 24 -15.58 12.80 17.06
C GLY A 24 -14.20 12.51 16.47
N ALA A 25 -13.92 11.27 16.01
CA ALA A 25 -12.69 10.98 15.29
C ALA A 25 -12.73 11.61 13.88
N THR A 26 -11.60 12.12 13.44
CA THR A 26 -11.43 12.62 12.07
C THR A 26 -10.02 12.30 11.59
N PHE A 27 -9.91 11.76 10.39
CA PHE A 27 -8.66 11.35 9.77
C PHE A 27 -8.38 12.22 8.54
N SER A 28 -7.12 12.57 8.30
CA SER A 28 -6.68 13.19 7.05
C SER A 28 -5.38 12.54 6.57
N TYR A 29 -5.33 12.25 5.27
CA TYR A 29 -4.30 11.46 4.63
C TYR A 29 -3.00 12.25 4.52
N GLY A 30 -3.07 13.51 4.06
CA GLY A 30 -1.91 14.39 3.92
C GLY A 30 -0.71 13.79 3.17
N THR A 31 0.42 14.47 3.22
CA THR A 31 1.63 14.07 2.45
C THR A 31 2.27 12.76 2.92
N ALA A 32 1.97 12.31 4.14
CA ALA A 32 2.65 11.18 4.77
C ALA A 32 1.72 10.01 5.15
N GLY A 33 0.50 10.02 4.60
CA GLY A 33 -0.56 9.08 4.95
C GLY A 33 -1.22 9.39 6.30
N PHE A 34 -2.27 8.65 6.64
CA PHE A 34 -2.97 8.81 7.91
C PHE A 34 -2.03 8.55 9.08
N ARG A 35 -2.09 9.40 10.11
CA ARG A 35 -1.39 9.22 11.38
C ARG A 35 -2.28 9.62 12.56
N ALA A 36 -2.30 8.79 13.58
CA ALA A 36 -3.02 9.05 14.84
C ALA A 36 -2.49 8.10 15.93
N ASP A 37 -3.12 8.13 17.11
CA ASP A 37 -2.90 7.12 18.13
C ASP A 37 -3.19 5.72 17.56
N GLY A 38 -2.22 4.81 17.69
CA GLY A 38 -2.27 3.50 17.06
C GLY A 38 -3.43 2.62 17.53
N SER A 39 -3.96 2.85 18.73
CA SER A 39 -5.12 2.10 19.25
C SER A 39 -6.44 2.50 18.58
N THR A 40 -6.49 3.68 17.96
CA THR A 40 -7.70 4.24 17.34
C THR A 40 -7.69 4.19 15.82
N MET A 41 -6.57 3.76 15.22
CA MET A 41 -6.33 3.84 13.77
C MET A 41 -7.03 2.79 12.92
N ALA A 42 -7.60 1.74 13.53
CA ALA A 42 -8.18 0.63 12.78
C ALA A 42 -9.16 1.04 11.67
N PRO A 43 -10.08 2.01 11.87
CA PRO A 43 -10.99 2.45 10.82
C PRO A 43 -10.24 3.01 9.60
N ALA A 44 -9.29 3.91 9.82
CA ALA A 44 -8.49 4.53 8.75
C ALA A 44 -7.61 3.50 8.03
N VAL A 45 -7.01 2.56 8.76
CA VAL A 45 -6.16 1.51 8.18
C VAL A 45 -6.95 0.52 7.32
N CYS A 46 -8.13 0.09 7.80
CA CYS A 46 -9.03 -0.75 7.01
C CYS A 46 -9.39 -0.05 5.69
N ARG A 47 -9.78 1.23 5.77
CA ARG A 47 -10.20 2.02 4.63
C ARG A 47 -9.04 2.31 3.67
N ALA A 48 -7.82 2.54 4.18
CA ALA A 48 -6.62 2.65 3.36
C ALA A 48 -6.31 1.34 2.60
N GLY A 49 -6.59 0.18 3.20
CA GLY A 49 -6.53 -1.12 2.52
C GLY A 49 -7.49 -1.22 1.33
N ILE A 50 -8.72 -0.73 1.48
CA ILE A 50 -9.71 -0.63 0.39
C ILE A 50 -9.18 0.28 -0.73
N VAL A 51 -8.67 1.46 -0.38
CA VAL A 51 -8.10 2.41 -1.36
C VAL A 51 -6.94 1.79 -2.13
N ALA A 52 -6.00 1.12 -1.44
CA ALA A 52 -4.85 0.48 -2.07
C ALA A 52 -5.28 -0.63 -3.04
N ALA A 53 -6.28 -1.42 -2.68
CA ALA A 53 -6.84 -2.46 -3.55
C ALA A 53 -7.51 -1.85 -4.79
N LEU A 54 -8.36 -0.83 -4.62
CA LEU A 54 -8.96 -0.09 -5.74
C LEU A 54 -7.90 0.53 -6.65
N ARG A 55 -6.82 1.07 -6.08
CA ARG A 55 -5.70 1.63 -6.83
C ARG A 55 -5.02 0.56 -7.69
N SER A 56 -4.79 -0.63 -7.14
CA SER A 56 -4.24 -1.76 -7.91
C SER A 56 -5.17 -2.17 -9.06
N VAL A 57 -6.49 -2.27 -8.82
CA VAL A 57 -7.46 -2.57 -9.89
C VAL A 57 -7.42 -1.51 -10.99
N LYS A 58 -7.42 -0.21 -10.62
CA LYS A 58 -7.33 0.91 -11.58
C LYS A 58 -6.09 0.81 -12.47
N LEU A 59 -4.98 0.32 -11.91
CA LEU A 59 -3.69 0.16 -12.60
C LEU A 59 -3.55 -1.22 -13.27
N GLY A 60 -4.66 -1.90 -13.57
CA GLY A 60 -4.64 -3.17 -14.29
C GLY A 60 -4.07 -4.34 -13.49
N GLY A 61 -4.12 -4.28 -12.16
CA GLY A 61 -3.57 -5.30 -11.28
C GLY A 61 -2.09 -5.11 -10.94
N ALA A 62 -1.51 -3.95 -11.26
CA ALA A 62 -0.16 -3.60 -10.80
C ALA A 62 -0.07 -3.67 -9.27
N ALA A 63 1.08 -4.10 -8.75
CA ALA A 63 1.35 -4.13 -7.34
C ALA A 63 1.31 -2.72 -6.75
N VAL A 64 0.59 -2.53 -5.66
CA VAL A 64 0.55 -1.31 -4.85
C VAL A 64 1.09 -1.65 -3.46
N GLY A 65 1.76 -0.72 -2.79
CA GLY A 65 2.23 -0.95 -1.42
C GLY A 65 1.33 -0.28 -0.39
N LEU A 66 1.32 -0.85 0.81
CA LEU A 66 0.75 -0.23 2.00
C LEU A 66 1.70 -0.49 3.16
N VAL A 67 2.20 0.58 3.79
CA VAL A 67 3.09 0.43 4.94
C VAL A 67 2.51 1.04 6.20
N ILE A 68 2.52 0.25 7.27
CA ILE A 68 2.07 0.63 8.61
C ILE A 68 3.26 1.20 9.39
N THR A 69 3.29 2.52 9.57
CA THR A 69 4.34 3.22 10.30
C THR A 69 3.95 4.67 10.57
N ALA A 70 4.37 5.22 11.71
CA ALA A 70 4.38 6.67 11.94
C ALA A 70 5.79 7.29 11.92
N SER A 71 6.80 6.57 11.42
CA SER A 71 8.16 7.08 11.26
C SER A 71 8.71 7.67 12.57
N HIS A 72 8.90 8.99 12.66
CA HIS A 72 9.48 9.70 13.80
C HIS A 72 8.49 10.03 14.94
N ASN A 73 7.20 9.74 14.77
CA ASN A 73 6.18 10.01 15.79
C ASN A 73 6.42 9.21 17.09
N PRO A 74 5.86 9.64 18.24
CA PRO A 74 5.85 8.88 19.49
C PRO A 74 5.44 7.41 19.33
N VAL A 75 5.92 6.52 20.20
CA VAL A 75 5.70 5.06 20.09
C VAL A 75 4.23 4.64 20.12
N GLY A 76 3.37 5.40 20.82
CA GLY A 76 1.93 5.16 20.89
C GLY A 76 1.20 5.45 19.57
N ASP A 77 1.76 6.33 18.73
CA ASP A 77 1.19 6.64 17.43
C ASP A 77 1.42 5.49 16.45
N ASN A 78 0.59 5.43 15.42
CA ASN A 78 0.92 4.68 14.21
C ASN A 78 0.43 5.45 12.98
N GLY A 79 0.61 4.85 11.81
CA GLY A 79 0.23 5.46 10.55
C GLY A 79 0.08 4.44 9.46
N VAL A 80 -0.51 4.86 8.34
CA VAL A 80 -0.58 4.06 7.12
C VAL A 80 -0.39 4.97 5.91
N LYS A 81 0.43 4.53 4.96
CA LYS A 81 0.64 5.21 3.68
C LYS A 81 0.62 4.22 2.53
N ILE A 82 0.14 4.69 1.38
CA ILE A 82 0.00 3.92 0.15
C ILE A 82 1.15 4.29 -0.78
N VAL A 83 1.77 3.27 -1.35
CA VAL A 83 2.86 3.36 -2.32
C VAL A 83 2.30 3.01 -3.69
N ASP A 84 2.43 3.91 -4.65
CA ASP A 84 1.91 3.71 -6.01
C ASP A 84 2.80 2.73 -6.81
N ALA A 85 2.32 2.28 -7.97
CA ALA A 85 2.95 1.19 -8.71
C ALA A 85 4.41 1.46 -9.16
N ASP A 86 4.81 2.72 -9.30
CA ASP A 86 6.19 3.12 -9.62
C ASP A 86 7.13 3.14 -8.40
N GLY A 87 6.60 2.85 -7.21
CA GLY A 87 7.30 3.00 -5.93
C GLY A 87 7.25 4.43 -5.37
N GLY A 88 6.49 5.33 -5.99
CA GLY A 88 6.21 6.67 -5.50
C GLY A 88 5.14 6.69 -4.41
N MET A 89 4.80 7.88 -3.93
CA MET A 89 3.62 8.07 -3.08
C MET A 89 2.35 7.95 -3.93
N MET A 90 1.24 7.56 -3.32
CA MET A 90 -0.07 7.59 -3.99
C MET A 90 -0.34 8.96 -4.63
N SER A 91 -0.91 8.95 -5.84
CA SER A 91 -1.35 10.17 -6.52
C SER A 91 -2.22 11.05 -5.62
N GLN A 92 -1.89 12.35 -5.54
CA GLN A 92 -2.63 13.34 -4.75
C GLN A 92 -4.11 13.43 -5.16
N ALA A 93 -4.45 13.10 -6.41
CA ALA A 93 -5.84 13.06 -6.87
C ALA A 93 -6.71 12.03 -6.10
N TRP A 94 -6.10 11.06 -5.44
CA TRP A 94 -6.79 10.03 -4.64
C TRP A 94 -6.87 10.37 -3.16
N GLU A 95 -6.17 11.42 -2.68
CA GLU A 95 -6.21 11.85 -1.29
C GLU A 95 -7.61 12.30 -0.85
N PRO A 96 -8.38 13.10 -1.62
CA PRO A 96 -9.73 13.50 -1.22
C PRO A 96 -10.69 12.32 -1.05
N PHE A 97 -10.59 11.31 -1.94
CA PHE A 97 -11.36 10.09 -1.81
C PHE A 97 -10.93 9.28 -0.58
N SER A 98 -9.62 9.22 -0.31
CA SER A 98 -9.09 8.55 0.87
C SER A 98 -9.62 9.17 2.15
N ASP A 99 -9.63 10.51 2.25
CA ASP A 99 -10.16 11.26 3.38
C ASP A 99 -11.68 11.04 3.53
N ALA A 100 -12.44 11.12 2.45
CA ALA A 100 -13.87 10.88 2.46
C ALA A 100 -14.19 9.45 2.93
N LEU A 101 -13.43 8.46 2.44
CA LEU A 101 -13.61 7.07 2.79
C LEU A 101 -13.25 6.83 4.26
N ALA A 102 -12.09 7.32 4.72
CA ALA A 102 -11.60 7.23 6.09
C ALA A 102 -12.61 7.71 7.13
N ASN A 103 -13.34 8.78 6.78
CA ASN A 103 -14.33 9.44 7.64
C ASN A 103 -15.78 9.04 7.33
N ALA A 104 -16.01 8.01 6.50
CA ALA A 104 -17.36 7.54 6.21
C ALA A 104 -18.07 7.07 7.49
N PRO A 105 -19.20 7.72 7.88
CA PRO A 105 -19.78 7.55 9.22
C PRO A 105 -20.51 6.22 9.40
N THR A 106 -20.96 5.60 8.30
CA THR A 106 -21.69 4.32 8.32
C THR A 106 -21.16 3.37 7.26
N PRO A 107 -21.37 2.05 7.43
CA PRO A 107 -21.08 1.07 6.39
C PRO A 107 -21.75 1.39 5.03
N ASP A 108 -23.00 1.86 5.05
CA ASP A 108 -23.70 2.26 3.83
C ASP A 108 -23.06 3.48 3.17
N ALA A 109 -22.67 4.50 3.94
CA ALA A 109 -21.98 5.67 3.39
C ALA A 109 -20.65 5.27 2.73
N LEU A 110 -19.88 4.39 3.39
CA LEU A 110 -18.65 3.82 2.82
C LEU A 110 -18.93 3.08 1.52
N LEU A 111 -19.96 2.22 1.49
CA LEU A 111 -20.34 1.49 0.30
C LEU A 111 -20.69 2.42 -0.86
N GLN A 112 -21.52 3.45 -0.61
CA GLN A 112 -21.90 4.41 -1.66
C GLN A 112 -20.70 5.18 -2.19
N LEU A 113 -19.78 5.62 -1.32
CA LEU A 113 -18.55 6.28 -1.73
C LEU A 113 -17.69 5.39 -2.64
N VAL A 114 -17.50 4.12 -2.27
CA VAL A 114 -16.72 3.17 -3.09
C VAL A 114 -17.38 2.93 -4.44
N LEU A 115 -18.69 2.70 -4.47
CA LEU A 115 -19.42 2.43 -5.72
C LEU A 115 -19.41 3.65 -6.66
N GLN A 116 -19.62 4.85 -6.11
CA GLN A 116 -19.59 6.09 -6.88
C GLN A 116 -18.19 6.37 -7.41
N PHE A 117 -17.17 6.28 -6.57
CA PHE A 117 -15.78 6.47 -6.97
C PHE A 117 -15.34 5.45 -8.02
N ALA A 118 -15.68 4.18 -7.85
CA ALA A 118 -15.38 3.14 -8.84
C ALA A 118 -16.03 3.43 -10.20
N LYS A 119 -17.27 3.93 -10.21
CA LYS A 119 -17.94 4.35 -11.44
C LYS A 119 -17.22 5.52 -12.11
N ASP A 120 -16.89 6.55 -11.34
CA ASP A 120 -16.26 7.78 -11.87
C ASP A 120 -14.84 7.51 -12.40
N GLU A 121 -14.11 6.61 -11.74
CA GLU A 121 -12.77 6.19 -12.15
C GLU A 121 -12.76 5.03 -13.18
N GLY A 122 -13.93 4.49 -13.57
CA GLY A 122 -13.99 3.35 -14.49
C GLY A 122 -13.35 2.07 -13.93
N ILE A 123 -13.42 1.85 -12.62
CA ILE A 123 -12.91 0.67 -11.92
C ILE A 123 -13.97 -0.43 -11.95
N THR A 124 -13.62 -1.59 -12.51
CA THR A 124 -14.52 -2.75 -12.53
C THR A 124 -14.36 -3.57 -11.25
N LEU A 125 -15.42 -3.65 -10.46
CA LEU A 125 -15.48 -4.46 -9.24
C LEU A 125 -16.00 -5.88 -9.52
N GLY A 126 -15.75 -6.82 -8.61
CA GLY A 126 -16.30 -8.18 -8.70
C GLY A 126 -15.33 -9.26 -9.18
N GLY A 127 -14.02 -9.05 -9.05
CA GLY A 127 -13.02 -10.13 -9.14
C GLY A 127 -12.52 -10.51 -10.54
N ALA A 128 -12.86 -9.74 -11.58
CA ALA A 128 -12.31 -9.95 -12.93
C ALA A 128 -10.80 -9.62 -13.03
N HIS A 129 -10.25 -8.90 -12.05
CA HIS A 129 -8.86 -8.48 -11.98
C HIS A 129 -8.18 -9.08 -10.74
N SER A 130 -6.89 -9.40 -10.85
CA SER A 130 -6.06 -9.75 -9.68
C SER A 130 -5.37 -8.49 -9.17
N ALA A 131 -5.94 -7.87 -8.16
CA ALA A 131 -5.29 -6.77 -7.45
C ALA A 131 -4.27 -7.33 -6.45
N GLN A 132 -3.12 -6.67 -6.35
CA GLN A 132 -2.03 -7.10 -5.47
C GLN A 132 -1.59 -5.92 -4.59
N VAL A 133 -1.66 -6.12 -3.28
CA VAL A 133 -1.21 -5.13 -2.30
C VAL A 133 -0.10 -5.73 -1.44
N LEU A 134 1.08 -5.14 -1.48
CA LEU A 134 2.22 -5.54 -0.65
C LEU A 134 2.13 -4.79 0.67
N LEU A 135 1.97 -5.53 1.77
CA LEU A 135 1.86 -5.01 3.12
C LEU A 135 3.22 -5.08 3.80
N ALA A 136 3.59 -4.02 4.52
CA ALA A 136 4.70 -4.08 5.46
C ALA A 136 4.41 -3.23 6.69
N ARG A 137 5.18 -3.43 7.75
CA ARG A 137 5.10 -2.62 8.96
C ARG A 137 6.47 -2.32 9.53
N ASP A 138 6.54 -1.32 10.39
CA ASP A 138 7.65 -1.17 11.33
C ASP A 138 7.43 -2.01 12.61
N THR A 139 8.23 -1.74 13.64
CA THR A 139 8.23 -2.47 14.91
C THR A 139 7.29 -1.87 15.97
N ARG A 140 6.36 -0.97 15.60
CA ARG A 140 5.43 -0.37 16.57
C ARG A 140 4.52 -1.45 17.20
N PRO A 141 4.20 -1.36 18.50
CA PRO A 141 3.41 -2.38 19.19
C PRO A 141 2.04 -2.67 18.55
N THR A 142 1.39 -1.65 17.99
CA THR A 142 0.09 -1.78 17.31
C THR A 142 0.20 -2.30 15.87
N GLY A 143 1.42 -2.47 15.35
CA GLY A 143 1.69 -2.77 13.95
C GLY A 143 1.09 -4.09 13.46
N GLU A 144 1.16 -5.16 14.26
CA GLU A 144 0.59 -6.47 13.89
C GLU A 144 -0.94 -6.41 13.76
N TYR A 145 -1.60 -5.82 14.76
CA TYR A 145 -3.05 -5.60 14.73
C TYR A 145 -3.47 -4.75 13.52
N LEU A 146 -2.76 -3.65 13.24
CA LEU A 146 -3.09 -2.78 12.12
C LEU A 146 -2.80 -3.44 10.76
N LEU A 147 -1.83 -4.35 10.66
CA LEU A 147 -1.58 -5.14 9.46
C LEU A 147 -2.73 -6.12 9.16
N ASP A 148 -3.28 -6.77 10.20
CA ASP A 148 -4.49 -7.60 10.06
C ASP A 148 -5.71 -6.78 9.63
N VAL A 149 -5.85 -5.58 10.19
CA VAL A 149 -6.91 -4.63 9.84
C VAL A 149 -6.80 -4.20 8.37
N ALA A 150 -5.59 -3.87 7.90
CA ALA A 150 -5.34 -3.53 6.51
C ALA A 150 -5.68 -4.71 5.58
N THR A 151 -5.30 -5.93 5.97
CA THR A 151 -5.60 -7.17 5.23
C THR A 151 -7.10 -7.36 5.04
N LYS A 152 -7.92 -7.10 6.06
CA LYS A 152 -9.39 -7.14 5.97
C LYS A 152 -9.92 -6.09 5.00
N GLY A 153 -9.37 -4.87 5.03
CA GLY A 153 -9.71 -3.81 4.09
C GLY A 153 -9.40 -4.16 2.64
N ILE A 154 -8.20 -4.70 2.37
CA ILE A 154 -7.79 -5.16 1.04
C ILE A 154 -8.72 -6.27 0.54
N SER A 155 -8.99 -7.25 1.40
CA SER A 155 -9.85 -8.41 1.08
C SER A 155 -11.31 -8.01 0.82
N ALA A 156 -11.72 -6.81 1.24
CA ALA A 156 -13.06 -6.30 0.95
C ALA A 156 -13.27 -5.99 -0.54
N ILE A 157 -12.19 -5.78 -1.31
CA ILE A 157 -12.25 -5.69 -2.77
C ILE A 157 -12.05 -7.09 -3.36
N VAL A 158 -13.12 -7.67 -3.90
CA VAL A 158 -13.13 -9.05 -4.41
C VAL A 158 -12.11 -9.19 -5.54
N GLY A 159 -11.24 -10.22 -5.44
CA GLY A 159 -10.13 -10.45 -6.37
C GLY A 159 -8.80 -9.83 -5.94
N SER A 160 -8.76 -9.17 -4.78
CA SER A 160 -7.52 -8.60 -4.22
C SER A 160 -6.78 -9.59 -3.34
N VAL A 161 -5.45 -9.56 -3.44
CA VAL A 161 -4.54 -10.36 -2.63
C VAL A 161 -3.64 -9.43 -1.83
N ALA A 162 -3.66 -9.58 -0.51
CA ALA A 162 -2.69 -8.98 0.38
C ALA A 162 -1.47 -9.90 0.51
N LEU A 163 -0.27 -9.35 0.33
CA LEU A 163 1.00 -10.05 0.49
C LEU A 163 1.76 -9.42 1.65
N ASP A 164 1.83 -10.13 2.78
CA ASP A 164 2.62 -9.69 3.91
C ASP A 164 4.11 -9.85 3.63
N MET A 165 4.80 -8.71 3.56
CA MET A 165 6.24 -8.62 3.36
C MET A 165 7.01 -8.54 4.69
N GLY A 166 6.31 -8.56 5.82
CA GLY A 166 6.86 -8.58 7.17
C GLY A 166 7.29 -7.21 7.68
N ILE A 167 8.31 -7.23 8.53
CA ILE A 167 8.91 -6.02 9.11
C ILE A 167 9.91 -5.46 8.11
N LEU A 168 9.62 -4.28 7.57
CA LEU A 168 10.47 -3.61 6.61
C LEU A 168 10.58 -2.12 6.94
N THR A 169 11.69 -1.53 6.52
CA THR A 169 11.80 -0.08 6.41
C THR A 169 10.86 0.43 5.30
N THR A 170 10.42 1.68 5.39
CA THR A 170 9.62 2.30 4.32
C THR A 170 10.33 2.21 2.95
N PRO A 171 11.63 2.57 2.80
CA PRO A 171 12.29 2.50 1.49
C PRO A 171 12.34 1.09 0.88
N GLN A 172 12.45 0.04 1.71
CA GLN A 172 12.39 -1.35 1.24
C GLN A 172 11.06 -1.65 0.55
N LEU A 173 9.92 -1.28 1.16
CA LEU A 173 8.62 -1.53 0.51
C LEU A 173 8.46 -0.74 -0.79
N HIS A 174 8.86 0.53 -0.81
CA HIS A 174 8.85 1.36 -2.03
C HIS A 174 9.65 0.71 -3.16
N TRP A 175 10.84 0.21 -2.84
CA TRP A 175 11.71 -0.50 -3.76
C TRP A 175 11.09 -1.81 -4.27
N MET A 176 10.48 -2.60 -3.37
CA MET A 176 9.86 -3.87 -3.70
C MET A 176 8.68 -3.69 -4.66
N VAL A 177 7.82 -2.70 -4.42
CA VAL A 177 6.69 -2.36 -5.30
C VAL A 177 7.20 -2.02 -6.71
N ARG A 178 8.18 -1.10 -6.80
CA ARG A 178 8.76 -0.68 -8.08
C ARG A 178 9.35 -1.85 -8.85
N ASN A 179 10.13 -2.71 -8.21
CA ASN A 179 10.80 -3.82 -8.91
C ASN A 179 9.84 -4.93 -9.29
N LYS A 180 8.86 -5.25 -8.44
CA LYS A 180 7.83 -6.23 -8.78
C LYS A 180 7.05 -5.82 -10.04
N ASN A 181 6.69 -4.55 -10.16
CA ASN A 181 6.01 -4.03 -11.35
C ASN A 181 6.89 -3.95 -12.60
N ARG A 182 8.22 -4.04 -12.45
CA ARG A 182 9.16 -4.17 -13.57
C ARG A 182 9.49 -5.62 -13.94
N GLY A 183 8.83 -6.59 -13.31
CA GLY A 183 9.13 -8.02 -13.49
C GLY A 183 10.48 -8.44 -12.91
N LEU A 184 11.05 -7.65 -12.00
CA LEU A 184 12.31 -7.94 -11.34
C LEU A 184 12.08 -8.66 -10.00
N LYS A 185 13.12 -9.34 -9.50
CA LYS A 185 13.10 -9.90 -8.15
C LYS A 185 12.99 -8.78 -7.13
N ALA A 186 12.19 -9.01 -6.09
CA ALA A 186 11.79 -8.00 -5.12
C ALA A 186 11.76 -8.56 -3.69
N SER A 187 12.68 -9.45 -3.33
CA SER A 187 12.85 -9.90 -1.95
C SER A 187 13.73 -8.95 -1.14
N GLU A 188 13.74 -9.11 0.19
CA GLU A 188 14.65 -8.36 1.06
C GLU A 188 16.13 -8.67 0.75
N ALA A 189 16.45 -9.93 0.43
CA ALA A 189 17.80 -10.31 0.02
C ALA A 189 18.22 -9.60 -1.28
N ASP A 190 17.30 -9.44 -2.24
CA ASP A 190 17.57 -8.71 -3.48
C ASP A 190 17.79 -7.21 -3.22
N TYR A 191 17.06 -6.62 -2.25
CA TYR A 191 17.26 -5.22 -1.83
C TYR A 191 18.69 -5.01 -1.29
N PHE A 192 19.14 -5.87 -0.37
CA PHE A 192 20.49 -5.79 0.17
C PHE A 192 21.56 -6.07 -0.88
N THR A 193 21.32 -7.03 -1.77
CA THR A 193 22.22 -7.34 -2.89
C THR A 193 22.40 -6.11 -3.78
N GLN A 194 21.31 -5.48 -4.21
CA GLN A 194 21.40 -4.30 -5.08
C GLN A 194 22.15 -3.15 -4.43
N ILE A 195 21.88 -2.83 -3.16
CA ILE A 195 22.58 -1.75 -2.46
C ILE A 195 24.06 -2.07 -2.32
N THR A 196 24.40 -3.29 -1.93
CA THR A 196 25.79 -3.71 -1.72
C THR A 196 26.58 -3.71 -3.02
N GLU A 197 26.00 -4.23 -4.10
CA GLU A 197 26.62 -4.22 -5.43
C GLU A 197 26.78 -2.81 -5.98
N SER A 198 25.75 -1.97 -5.86
CA SER A 198 25.81 -0.57 -6.29
C SER A 198 26.89 0.21 -5.53
N PHE A 199 26.98 0.01 -4.21
CA PHE A 199 28.02 0.61 -3.39
C PHE A 199 29.41 0.10 -3.79
N ARG A 200 29.56 -1.22 -4.01
CA ARG A 200 30.81 -1.82 -4.48
C ARG A 200 31.26 -1.24 -5.82
N SER A 201 30.35 -1.10 -6.78
CA SER A 201 30.63 -0.48 -8.08
C SER A 201 30.98 1.00 -7.98
N PHE A 202 30.44 1.71 -6.99
CA PHE A 202 30.77 3.12 -6.74
C PHE A 202 32.16 3.29 -6.10
N VAL A 203 32.54 2.43 -5.15
CA VAL A 203 33.81 2.57 -4.40
C VAL A 203 35.01 1.90 -5.05
N ILE A 204 34.80 0.87 -5.87
CA ILE A 204 35.90 0.25 -6.63
C ILE A 204 36.09 1.08 -7.90
N PRO A 205 37.24 1.77 -8.07
CA PRO A 205 37.52 2.45 -9.33
C PRO A 205 37.47 1.42 -10.45
N ALA A 206 36.82 1.76 -11.56
CA ALA A 206 36.94 0.98 -12.79
C ALA A 206 38.43 0.75 -13.03
N ARG A 207 38.87 -0.52 -12.96
CA ARG A 207 40.26 -0.84 -13.27
C ARG A 207 40.46 -0.46 -14.72
N VAL A 208 41.21 0.60 -14.98
CA VAL A 208 41.85 0.82 -16.27
C VAL A 208 42.80 -0.36 -16.42
N ILE A 209 42.38 -1.38 -17.16
CA ILE A 209 43.28 -2.45 -17.56
C ILE A 209 44.11 -1.86 -18.71
N SER A 210 45.25 -1.24 -18.41
CA SER A 210 46.22 -0.94 -19.46
C SER A 210 46.88 -2.25 -19.89
N HIS A 211 46.42 -2.81 -21.00
CA HIS A 211 47.30 -3.62 -21.84
C HIS A 211 47.99 -2.63 -22.78
N GLY A 212 49.28 -2.84 -23.02
CA GLY A 212 50.19 -1.93 -23.73
C GLY A 212 49.54 -1.05 -24.82
N GLU A 213 49.87 0.24 -24.75
CA GLU A 213 49.69 1.31 -25.74
C GLU A 213 48.31 1.62 -26.33
N HIS A 214 47.23 0.91 -25.99
CA HIS A 214 45.89 1.28 -26.46
C HIS A 214 44.85 1.36 -25.33
N CYS A 215 44.51 2.59 -24.96
CA CYS A 215 43.39 2.90 -24.06
C CYS A 215 42.07 2.72 -24.81
N ILE A 216 41.35 1.62 -24.53
CA ILE A 216 39.95 1.46 -24.93
C ILE A 216 39.11 1.75 -23.70
N ILE A 217 38.29 2.79 -23.77
CA ILE A 217 37.28 3.10 -22.74
C ILE A 217 36.13 2.13 -22.97
N CYS A 218 35.99 1.14 -22.07
CA CYS A 218 34.78 0.34 -21.91
C CYS A 218 34.10 0.73 -20.61
#